data_AF-A0A395U1I4-F1
#
_entry.id   AF-A0A395U1I4-F1
#
_cell.length_a   1.000
_cell.length_b   1.000
_cell.length_c   1.000
_cell.angle_alpha   90.00
_cell.angle_beta   90.00
_cell.angle_gamma   90.00
#
_symmetry.space_group_name_H-M   'P 1'
#
loop_
_entity.id
_entity.type
_entity.pdbx_description
1 polymer ?
#
loop_
_entity_poly.entity_id
_entity_poly.type
_entity_poly.pdbx_seq_one_letter_code
_entity_poly.pdbx_strand_id
1 'polypeptide(L)'
;MAVSQQVIHSMKVQNLKNLIDLEISFDSSPITAILGPNGNGKSTILHALACAFSPCQDGENYKFSWFFLPNTDALWNGSEMSIVHSYRDGQSEHKNVPREYKKTQVRWTPRYANRPLRDVFYIGIDKCVPMIEAEKKQAKINYSTQVINEEVINTMYPPHEPTGRYC
;
A
#
# COMPACT_ATOMS: atom_id res chain seq x y z
N MET A 1 4.30 26.61 14.39
CA MET A 1 5.61 26.03 14.76
C MET A 1 5.83 24.81 13.89
N ALA A 2 7.08 24.45 13.56
CA ALA A 2 7.33 23.30 12.70
C ALA A 2 7.32 22.00 13.51
N VAL A 3 6.54 21.03 13.08
CA VAL A 3 6.56 19.67 13.62
C VAL A 3 7.96 19.07 13.40
N SER A 4 8.51 18.40 14.40
CA SER A 4 9.86 17.84 14.36
C SER A 4 9.98 16.50 15.11
N GLN A 5 11.17 15.88 15.06
CA GLN A 5 11.51 14.65 15.80
C GLN A 5 10.50 13.51 15.60
N GLN A 6 10.10 13.31 14.35
CA GLN A 6 9.01 12.40 14.03
C GLN A 6 9.49 10.97 13.89
N VAL A 7 8.89 10.05 14.64
CA VAL A 7 9.25 8.63 14.64
C VAL A 7 7.99 7.80 14.46
N ILE A 8 8.08 6.74 13.64
CA ILE A 8 7.03 5.72 13.55
C ILE A 8 7.50 4.56 14.41
N HIS A 9 6.67 4.11 15.34
CA HIS A 9 6.97 3.01 16.24
C HIS A 9 6.41 1.69 15.72
N SER A 10 5.18 1.71 15.19
CA SER A 10 4.55 0.50 14.67
C SER A 10 3.49 0.77 13.63
N MET A 11 3.15 -0.29 12.90
CA MET A 11 2.00 -0.41 12.02
C MET A 11 1.24 -1.67 12.36
N LYS A 12 -0.09 -1.59 12.40
CA LYS A 12 -0.99 -2.74 12.45
C LYS A 12 -1.91 -2.70 11.25
N VAL A 13 -2.12 -3.83 10.61
CA VAL A 13 -3.03 -3.97 9.46
C VAL A 13 -3.96 -5.13 9.75
N GLN A 14 -5.24 -4.84 9.95
CA GLN A 14 -6.23 -5.90 10.12
C GLN A 14 -6.59 -6.52 8.77
N ASN A 15 -6.80 -5.66 7.75
CA ASN A 15 -7.10 -6.09 6.39
C ASN A 15 -6.70 -4.99 5.41
N LEU A 16 -5.80 -5.29 4.46
CA LEU A 16 -5.45 -4.39 3.36
C LEU A 16 -4.68 -5.16 2.28
N LYS A 17 -5.25 -5.34 1.08
CA LYS A 17 -4.58 -5.87 -0.13
C LYS A 17 -3.50 -6.92 0.15
N ASN A 18 -3.95 -8.15 0.39
CA ASN A 18 -3.15 -9.34 0.73
C ASN A 18 -2.46 -9.32 2.10
N LEU A 19 -2.66 -8.29 2.91
CA LEU A 19 -2.24 -8.26 4.31
C LEU A 19 -3.47 -8.51 5.20
N ILE A 20 -3.36 -9.49 6.08
CA ILE A 20 -4.38 -9.88 7.05
C ILE A 20 -3.68 -10.04 8.39
N ASP A 21 -4.20 -9.36 9.42
CA ASP A 21 -3.70 -9.38 10.79
C ASP A 21 -2.16 -9.32 10.92
N LEU A 22 -1.59 -8.27 10.34
CA LEU A 22 -0.16 -8.00 10.36
C LEU A 22 0.18 -6.94 11.40
N GLU A 23 1.23 -7.17 12.18
CA GLU A 23 1.79 -6.19 13.11
C GLU A 23 3.30 -6.06 12.86
N ILE A 24 3.80 -4.83 12.75
CA ILE A 24 5.20 -4.51 12.50
C ILE A 24 5.64 -3.46 13.52
N SER A 25 6.77 -3.69 14.20
CA SER A 25 7.49 -2.69 14.99
C SER A 25 8.71 -2.17 14.22
N PHE A 26 8.96 -0.86 14.35
CA PHE A 26 10.07 -0.12 13.75
C PHE A 26 11.06 0.41 14.80
N ASP A 27 10.90 0.05 16.08
CA ASP A 27 11.68 0.62 17.18
C ASP A 27 13.13 0.13 17.24
N SER A 28 13.43 -1.00 16.58
CA SER A 28 14.74 -1.64 16.67
C SER A 28 15.83 -0.94 15.86
N SER A 29 15.47 -0.35 14.72
CA SER A 29 16.43 0.21 13.77
C SER A 29 15.77 1.29 12.90
N PRO A 30 16.48 2.38 12.58
CA PRO A 30 15.99 3.40 11.65
C PRO A 30 15.83 2.89 10.21
N ILE A 31 16.42 1.73 9.89
CA ILE A 31 16.33 1.08 8.58
C ILE A 31 15.66 -0.28 8.74
N THR A 32 14.58 -0.48 7.98
CA THR A 32 13.81 -1.72 7.97
C THR A 32 13.79 -2.31 6.57
N ALA A 33 14.20 -3.57 6.44
CA ALA A 33 14.07 -4.34 5.20
C ALA A 33 12.83 -5.23 5.26
N ILE A 34 12.00 -5.19 4.21
CA ILE A 34 10.80 -6.03 4.07
C ILE A 34 11.06 -7.00 2.91
N LEU A 35 11.15 -8.29 3.22
CA LEU A 35 11.53 -9.34 2.27
C LEU A 35 10.42 -10.39 2.15
N GLY A 36 10.37 -11.08 1.01
CA GLY A 36 9.43 -12.17 0.78
C GLY A 36 9.01 -12.32 -0.70
N PRO A 37 8.24 -13.37 -1.03
CA PRO A 37 7.76 -13.64 -2.38
C PRO A 37 6.92 -12.52 -3.00
N ASN A 38 6.81 -12.52 -4.32
CA ASN A 38 5.93 -11.60 -5.04
C ASN A 38 4.46 -11.87 -4.68
N GLY A 39 3.64 -10.82 -4.63
CA GLY A 39 2.21 -10.91 -4.29
C GLY A 39 1.88 -10.87 -2.80
N ASN A 40 2.83 -11.10 -1.89
CA ASN A 40 2.59 -11.14 -0.43
C ASN A 40 2.42 -9.77 0.25
N GLY A 41 2.14 -8.69 -0.49
CA GLY A 41 1.79 -7.39 0.09
C GLY A 41 2.96 -6.52 0.59
N LYS A 42 4.23 -6.83 0.25
CA LYS A 42 5.38 -5.97 0.62
C LYS A 42 5.22 -4.52 0.16
N SER A 43 4.86 -4.32 -1.10
CA SER A 43 4.58 -2.98 -1.64
C SER A 43 3.34 -2.36 -0.99
N THR A 44 2.36 -3.16 -0.59
CA THR A 44 1.18 -2.70 0.16
C THR A 44 1.58 -2.01 1.46
N ILE A 45 2.55 -2.56 2.21
CA ILE A 45 3.08 -1.94 3.45
C ILE A 45 3.67 -0.56 3.14
N LEU A 46 4.48 -0.45 2.09
CA LEU A 46 5.10 0.83 1.69
C LEU A 46 4.05 1.86 1.26
N HIS A 47 3.05 1.44 0.47
CA HIS A 47 1.96 2.32 0.03
C HIS A 47 1.10 2.82 1.21
N ALA A 48 0.82 1.94 2.16
CA ALA A 48 0.09 2.24 3.38
C ALA A 48 0.83 3.29 4.23
N LEU A 49 2.14 3.08 4.47
CA LEU A 49 2.99 4.04 5.17
C LEU A 49 3.06 5.40 4.47
N ALA A 50 3.22 5.40 3.14
CA ALA A 50 3.24 6.63 2.34
C ALA A 50 1.95 7.43 2.48
N CYS A 51 0.80 6.74 2.57
CA CYS A 51 -0.51 7.37 2.74
C CYS A 51 -0.85 7.77 4.18
N ALA A 52 -0.08 7.35 5.18
CA ALA A 52 -0.41 7.65 6.58
C ALA A 52 -0.12 9.10 6.96
N PHE A 53 0.63 9.85 6.16
CA PHE A 53 1.02 11.22 6.47
C PHE A 53 0.58 12.22 5.39
N SER A 54 0.58 13.49 5.75
CA SER A 54 0.44 14.62 4.82
C SER A 54 1.72 15.46 4.86
N PRO A 55 2.18 16.04 3.74
CA PRO A 55 3.39 16.85 3.73
C PRO A 55 3.22 18.13 4.56
N CYS A 56 4.32 18.65 5.08
CA CYS A 56 4.34 19.92 5.83
C CYS A 56 4.20 21.14 4.90
N GLN A 57 4.71 21.04 3.67
CA GLN A 57 4.70 22.09 2.65
C GLN A 57 4.47 21.44 1.26
N ASP A 58 5.32 21.75 0.27
CA ASP A 58 5.20 21.31 -1.12
C ASP A 58 5.67 19.85 -1.37
N GLY A 59 5.54 19.01 -0.34
CA GLY A 59 5.89 17.58 -0.43
C GLY A 59 4.82 16.75 -1.14
N GLU A 60 5.15 15.47 -1.35
CA GLU A 60 4.27 14.52 -2.02
C GLU A 60 3.08 14.12 -1.13
N ASN A 61 1.87 14.39 -1.60
CA ASN A 61 0.66 14.18 -0.83
C ASN A 61 -0.07 12.88 -1.22
N TYR A 62 0.58 11.74 -0.97
CA TYR A 62 0.07 10.42 -1.36
C TYR A 62 -1.34 10.15 -0.84
N LYS A 63 -2.20 9.59 -1.70
CA LYS A 63 -3.59 9.25 -1.35
C LYS A 63 -3.80 7.75 -1.45
N PHE A 64 -4.55 7.19 -0.50
CA PHE A 64 -4.92 5.78 -0.57
C PHE A 64 -5.59 5.42 -1.90
N SER A 65 -6.39 6.30 -2.49
CA SER A 65 -7.02 6.07 -3.80
C SER A 65 -6.03 5.95 -4.96
N TRP A 66 -4.77 6.38 -4.82
CA TRP A 66 -3.75 6.23 -5.87
C TRP A 66 -3.14 4.84 -5.89
N PHE A 67 -2.94 4.22 -4.73
CA PHE A 67 -2.35 2.89 -4.61
C PHE A 67 -3.39 1.77 -4.50
N PHE A 68 -4.58 2.10 -4.00
CA PHE A 68 -5.71 1.20 -3.78
C PHE A 68 -6.89 1.64 -4.66
N LEU A 69 -6.67 1.61 -5.98
CA LEU A 69 -7.70 1.87 -6.98
C LEU A 69 -8.81 0.83 -6.85
N PRO A 70 -10.08 1.24 -6.67
CA PRO A 70 -11.20 0.32 -6.72
C PRO A 70 -11.25 -0.36 -8.10
N ASN A 71 -11.52 -1.66 -8.11
CA ASN A 71 -11.78 -2.41 -9.33
C ASN A 71 -13.06 -3.25 -9.17
N THR A 72 -13.37 -4.07 -10.18
CA THR A 72 -14.57 -4.92 -10.18
C THR A 72 -14.57 -5.97 -9.07
N ASP A 73 -13.41 -6.51 -8.71
CA ASP A 73 -13.29 -7.58 -7.71
C ASP A 73 -12.96 -7.06 -6.30
N ALA A 74 -12.51 -5.81 -6.17
CA ALA A 74 -12.06 -5.21 -4.94
C ALA A 74 -12.40 -3.71 -4.86
N LEU A 75 -13.38 -3.39 -4.02
CA LEU A 75 -13.70 -2.00 -3.62
C LEU A 75 -12.88 -1.52 -2.42
N TRP A 76 -12.08 -2.41 -1.84
CA TRP A 76 -11.28 -2.19 -0.62
C TRP A 76 -12.10 -1.84 0.63
N ASN A 77 -13.43 -1.97 0.59
CA ASN A 77 -14.30 -1.73 1.74
C ASN A 77 -13.94 -2.68 2.89
N GLY A 78 -13.92 -2.15 4.12
CA GLY A 78 -13.50 -2.92 5.29
C GLY A 78 -11.98 -3.04 5.44
N SER A 79 -11.20 -2.35 4.59
CA SER A 79 -9.76 -2.23 4.85
C SER A 79 -9.53 -1.39 6.11
N GLU A 80 -8.64 -1.87 6.97
CA GLU A 80 -8.33 -1.25 8.26
C GLU A 80 -6.85 -1.42 8.59
N MET A 81 -6.22 -0.29 8.94
CA MET A 81 -4.85 -0.23 9.43
C MET A 81 -4.72 0.86 10.48
N SER A 82 -3.67 0.79 11.28
CA SER A 82 -3.27 1.85 12.19
C SER A 82 -1.75 1.97 12.24
N ILE A 83 -1.29 3.14 12.67
CA ILE A 83 0.11 3.38 13.01
C ILE A 83 0.19 3.96 14.42
N VAL A 84 1.32 3.75 15.07
CA VAL A 84 1.70 4.46 16.29
C VAL A 84 2.93 5.28 15.97
N HIS A 85 2.88 6.58 16.27
CA HIS A 85 3.97 7.50 15.95
C HIS A 85 4.15 8.55 17.06
N SER A 86 5.36 9.11 17.15
CA SER A 86 5.69 10.21 18.04
C SER A 86 6.16 11.42 17.25
N TYR A 87 5.98 12.61 17.81
CA TYR A 87 6.45 13.87 17.22
C TYR A 87 6.54 14.96 18.29
N ARG A 88 7.27 16.02 17.97
CA ARG A 88 7.35 17.24 18.77
C ARG A 88 6.69 18.39 18.01
N ASP A 89 5.85 19.14 18.71
CA ASP A 89 5.27 20.41 18.24
C ASP A 89 5.75 21.54 19.15
N GLY A 90 6.79 22.26 18.71
CA GLY A 90 7.45 23.27 19.52
C GLY A 90 8.03 22.68 20.82
N GLN A 91 7.48 23.08 21.96
CA GLN A 91 7.88 22.56 23.27
C GLN A 91 7.09 21.31 23.70
N SER A 92 5.97 21.03 23.04
CA SER A 92 5.10 19.89 23.37
C SER A 92 5.61 18.61 22.72
N GLU A 93 5.84 17.59 23.53
CA GLU A 93 6.22 16.26 23.06
C GLU A 93 5.01 15.33 23.08
N HIS A 94 4.71 14.71 21.93
CA HIS A 94 3.61 13.77 21.78
C HIS A 94 4.19 12.37 21.54
N LYS A 95 4.03 11.48 22.52
CA LYS A 95 4.56 10.11 22.47
C LYS A 95 3.45 9.10 22.15
N ASN A 96 3.78 8.09 21.35
CA ASN A 96 2.95 6.93 21.06
C ASN A 96 1.52 7.29 20.64
N VAL A 97 1.36 8.28 19.76
CA VAL A 97 0.07 8.72 19.26
C VAL A 97 -0.47 7.69 18.26
N PRO A 98 -1.62 7.05 18.52
CA PRO A 98 -2.23 6.14 17.58
C PRO A 98 -2.96 6.92 16.47
N ARG A 99 -2.91 6.41 15.25
CA ARG A 99 -3.68 6.89 14.11
C ARG A 99 -4.27 5.73 13.33
N GLU A 100 -5.57 5.74 13.16
CA GLU A 100 -6.31 4.70 12.44
C GLU A 100 -6.71 5.17 11.04
N TYR A 101 -6.69 4.25 10.09
CA TYR A 101 -7.14 4.46 8.72
C TYR A 101 -8.08 3.33 8.32
N LYS A 102 -9.25 3.69 7.80
CA LYS A 102 -10.27 2.73 7.38
C LYS A 102 -10.84 3.12 6.03
N LYS A 103 -11.17 2.13 5.21
CA LYS A 103 -11.96 2.34 4.00
C LYS A 103 -13.42 2.03 4.28
N THR A 104 -14.23 3.08 4.42
CA THR A 104 -15.68 2.95 4.46
C THR A 104 -16.24 2.75 3.07
N GLN A 105 -17.53 2.38 2.99
CA GLN A 105 -18.24 2.25 1.71
C GLN A 105 -18.10 3.49 0.82
N VAL A 106 -18.00 4.68 1.41
CA VAL A 106 -17.90 5.95 0.68
C VAL A 106 -16.44 6.33 0.43
N ARG A 107 -15.58 6.35 1.46
CA ARG A 107 -14.24 6.93 1.36
C ARG A 107 -13.25 6.35 2.37
N TRP A 108 -11.97 6.65 2.15
CA TRP A 108 -10.96 6.48 3.19
C TRP A 108 -11.15 7.52 4.32
N THR A 109 -10.97 7.07 5.55
CA THR A 109 -11.04 7.86 6.78
C THR A 109 -9.74 7.69 7.57
N PRO A 110 -9.26 8.72 8.31
CA PRO A 110 -9.81 10.08 8.40
C PRO A 110 -9.63 10.86 7.10
N ARG A 111 -10.21 12.07 7.02
CA ARG A 111 -9.97 12.97 5.89
C ARG A 111 -8.47 13.27 5.80
N TYR A 112 -7.95 13.44 4.59
CA TYR A 112 -6.52 13.67 4.37
C TYR A 112 -5.95 14.90 5.09
N ALA A 113 -6.78 15.91 5.35
CA ALA A 113 -6.41 17.09 6.14
C ALA A 113 -6.12 16.78 7.62
N ASN A 114 -6.63 15.66 8.14
CA ASN A 114 -6.47 15.26 9.55
C ASN A 114 -5.32 14.26 9.73
N ARG A 115 -4.57 13.96 8.67
CA ARG A 115 -3.38 13.10 8.79
C ARG A 115 -2.27 13.86 9.51
N PRO A 116 -1.44 13.16 10.30
CA PRO A 116 -0.25 13.77 10.86
C PRO A 116 0.63 14.36 9.75
N LEU A 117 1.16 15.55 9.99
CA LEU A 117 2.09 16.20 9.09
C LEU A 117 3.43 15.47 9.17
N ARG A 118 4.00 15.00 8.06
CA ARG A 118 5.35 14.43 7.92
C ARG A 118 5.65 14.35 6.44
N ASP A 119 6.79 14.87 6.02
CA ASP A 119 7.24 14.68 4.63
C ASP A 119 7.68 13.23 4.43
N VAL A 120 7.06 12.57 3.45
CA VAL A 120 7.34 11.17 3.11
C VAL A 120 7.73 11.11 1.64
N PHE A 121 8.79 10.36 1.35
CA PHE A 121 9.27 10.14 -0.01
C PHE A 121 9.11 8.65 -0.33
N TYR A 122 8.24 8.35 -1.28
CA TYR A 122 8.09 7.01 -1.84
C TYR A 122 8.79 6.96 -3.20
N ILE A 123 9.69 6.00 -3.35
CA ILE A 123 10.42 5.72 -4.58
C ILE A 123 9.95 4.35 -5.07
N GLY A 124 8.97 4.37 -5.97
CA GLY A 124 8.46 3.18 -6.64
C GLY A 124 9.08 2.97 -8.01
N ILE A 125 8.79 1.82 -8.64
CA ILE A 125 9.22 1.51 -10.00
C ILE A 125 8.70 2.56 -10.98
N ASP A 126 7.46 3.01 -10.78
CA ASP A 126 6.80 4.06 -11.57
C ASP A 126 7.57 5.39 -11.58
N LYS A 127 8.29 5.71 -10.50
CA LYS A 127 9.16 6.90 -10.44
C LYS A 127 10.48 6.73 -11.19
N CYS A 128 10.85 5.50 -11.54
CA CYS A 128 12.09 5.18 -12.24
C CYS A 128 11.87 4.97 -13.75
N VAL A 129 10.62 4.99 -14.18
CA VAL A 129 10.21 4.77 -15.56
C VAL A 129 10.22 6.10 -16.33
N PRO A 130 10.79 6.17 -17.56
CA PRO A 130 10.78 7.38 -18.36
C PRO A 130 9.37 7.93 -18.59
N MET A 131 9.24 9.24 -18.74
CA MET A 131 7.92 9.89 -18.88
C MET A 131 7.06 9.33 -20.02
N ILE A 132 7.68 8.78 -21.08
CA ILE A 132 6.97 8.20 -22.21
C ILE A 132 6.27 6.87 -21.87
N GLU A 133 6.76 6.16 -20.87
CA GLU A 133 6.21 4.89 -20.36
C GLU A 133 5.31 5.11 -19.13
N ALA A 134 5.25 6.34 -18.62
CA ALA A 134 4.48 6.67 -17.43
C ALA A 134 2.96 6.70 -17.74
N GLU A 135 2.26 5.62 -17.38
CA GLU A 135 0.81 5.53 -17.49
C GLU A 135 0.12 5.97 -16.18
N LYS A 136 -0.79 6.95 -16.24
CA LYS A 136 -1.59 7.40 -15.07
C LYS A 136 -3.02 6.88 -15.16
N LYS A 137 -3.33 5.79 -14.44
CA LYS A 137 -4.71 5.32 -14.26
C LYS A 137 -5.31 5.94 -13.00
N GLN A 138 -6.22 6.89 -13.16
CA GLN A 138 -6.86 7.61 -12.03
C GLN A 138 -8.33 7.20 -11.80
N ALA A 139 -8.88 6.32 -12.64
CA ALA A 139 -10.28 5.92 -12.59
C ALA A 139 -10.44 4.47 -12.08
N LYS A 140 -11.65 4.15 -11.61
CA LYS A 140 -12.06 2.77 -11.29
C LYS A 140 -11.80 1.90 -12.51
N ILE A 141 -11.08 0.79 -12.31
CA ILE A 141 -10.81 -0.16 -13.39
C ILE A 141 -12.00 -1.12 -13.45
N ASN A 142 -12.73 -1.09 -14.56
CA ASN A 142 -13.79 -2.06 -14.84
C ASN A 142 -13.26 -3.08 -15.83
N TYR A 143 -13.30 -4.35 -15.46
CA TYR A 143 -13.01 -5.47 -16.35
C TYR A 143 -14.04 -6.58 -16.11
N SER A 144 -14.28 -7.41 -17.13
CA SER A 144 -15.11 -8.60 -17.02
C SER A 144 -14.20 -9.81 -17.15
N THR A 145 -14.29 -10.73 -16.20
CA THR A 145 -13.68 -12.05 -16.30
C THR A 145 -14.71 -13.03 -16.85
N GLN A 146 -14.29 -13.85 -17.79
CA GLN A 146 -15.03 -15.04 -18.22
C GLN A 146 -14.26 -16.25 -17.76
N VAL A 147 -14.96 -17.24 -17.19
CA VAL A 147 -14.35 -18.54 -16.91
C VAL A 147 -14.07 -19.19 -18.25
N ILE A 148 -12.80 -19.41 -18.56
CA ILE A 148 -12.39 -20.06 -19.79
C ILE A 148 -12.47 -21.57 -19.59
N ASN A 149 -13.20 -22.27 -20.45
CA ASN A 149 -13.27 -23.73 -20.42
C ASN A 149 -11.91 -24.36 -20.71
N GLU A 150 -11.64 -25.52 -20.11
CA GLU A 150 -10.39 -26.28 -20.29
C GLU A 150 -10.08 -26.56 -21.77
N GLU A 151 -11.08 -26.71 -22.64
CA GLU A 151 -10.87 -26.89 -24.09
C GLU A 151 -10.12 -25.72 -24.74
N VAL A 152 -10.42 -24.48 -24.35
CA VAL A 152 -9.75 -23.29 -24.89
C VAL A 152 -8.33 -23.19 -24.33
N ILE A 153 -8.14 -23.57 -23.06
CA ILE A 153 -6.80 -23.64 -22.44
C ILE A 153 -5.94 -24.67 -23.17
N ASN A 154 -6.47 -25.87 -23.42
CA ASN A 154 -5.79 -26.94 -24.15
C ASN A 154 -5.54 -26.59 -25.62
N THR A 155 -6.34 -25.68 -26.21
CA THR A 155 -6.10 -25.16 -27.56
C THR A 155 -4.94 -24.15 -27.59
N MET A 156 -4.83 -23.27 -26.59
CA MET A 156 -3.73 -22.29 -26.50
C MET A 156 -2.43 -22.91 -25.97
N TYR A 157 -2.53 -23.85 -25.03
CA TYR A 157 -1.45 -24.54 -24.37
C TYR A 157 -1.71 -26.05 -24.43
N PRO A 158 -1.49 -26.68 -25.59
CA PRO A 158 -1.62 -28.12 -25.70
C PRO A 158 -0.68 -28.81 -24.70
N PRO A 159 -1.17 -29.78 -23.92
CA PRO A 159 -0.32 -30.51 -22.99
C PRO A 159 0.83 -31.16 -23.77
N HIS A 160 2.07 -30.89 -23.35
CA HIS A 160 3.22 -31.58 -23.90
C HIS A 160 3.12 -33.05 -23.52
N GLU A 161 3.07 -33.94 -24.52
CA GLU A 161 3.30 -35.36 -24.29
C GLU A 161 4.68 -35.53 -23.62
N PRO A 162 4.78 -36.32 -22.55
CA PRO A 162 6.09 -36.69 -22.04
C PRO A 162 6.78 -37.53 -23.11
N THR A 163 7.68 -36.92 -23.87
CA THR A 163 8.64 -37.64 -24.70
C THR A 163 9.52 -38.45 -23.76
N GLY A 164 9.09 -39.66 -23.45
CA GLY A 164 9.84 -40.59 -22.64
C GLY A 164 11.17 -40.91 -23.33
N ARG A 165 12.27 -40.61 -22.64
CA ARG A 165 13.44 -41.48 -22.53
C ARG A 165 14.05 -41.28 -21.15
N TYR A 166 13.58 -42.08 -20.19
CA TYR A 166 14.47 -42.50 -19.12
C TYR A 166 15.50 -43.42 -19.76
N CYS A 167 16.78 -43.04 -19.68
CA CYS A 167 17.93 -43.91 -19.84
C CYS A 167 18.67 -43.89 -18.51
#